data_AF-A0A2L2YPN2-F1
#
_entry.id   AF-A0A2L2YPN2-F1
#
_cell.length_a   1.000
_cell.length_b   1.000
_cell.length_c   1.000
_cell.angle_alpha   90.00
_cell.angle_beta   90.00
_cell.angle_gamma   90.00
#
_symmetry.space_group_name_H-M   'P 1'
#
loop_
_entity.id
_entity.type
_entity.pdbx_description
1 polymer ?
#
loop_
_entity_poly.entity_id
_entity_poly.type
_entity_poly.pdbx_seq_one_letter_code
_entity_poly.pdbx_strand_id
1 'polypeptide(L)'
;DTADESHIPPQRNNAIVKNLKCGTKYHFTITAFNTAGRGEPSEEVIAKTNGGAPQAPDRAALLIVNSTFVTIRLSSWIDGGCPILYFEIRYKSKMQKEWILQSSNIAPAQATTILSDLTPGTWYDLLMTAHNDAGSTEAEYVFSTLTPSGATVPPLASISSSSSTAFSIMRDPAVFVPIVCAIVVVVVITVVVAVVVVLRRKDSTSECR
;
A
#
# COMPACT_ATOMS: atom_id res chain seq x y z
N ASP A 1 -1.54 28.52 -12.32
CA ASP A 1 -2.68 29.45 -12.19
C ASP A 1 -2.76 30.40 -13.36
N THR A 2 -3.29 29.93 -14.48
CA THR A 2 -3.75 30.81 -15.56
C THR A 2 -5.25 30.93 -15.41
N ALA A 3 -5.72 32.09 -14.95
CA ALA A 3 -7.13 32.43 -14.99
C ALA A 3 -7.59 32.38 -16.45
N ASP A 4 -8.62 31.58 -16.73
CA ASP A 4 -9.25 31.55 -18.04
C ASP A 4 -10.20 32.74 -18.14
N GLU A 5 -9.91 33.70 -19.03
CA GLU A 5 -10.72 34.91 -19.21
C GLU A 5 -11.73 34.69 -20.35
N SER A 6 -13.02 34.94 -20.07
CA SER A 6 -14.07 34.92 -21.10
C SER A 6 -14.61 36.34 -21.33
N HIS A 7 -14.59 36.78 -22.60
CA HIS A 7 -15.09 38.10 -22.98
C HIS A 7 -16.58 38.04 -23.31
N ILE A 8 -17.38 38.82 -22.57
CA ILE A 8 -18.82 38.90 -22.74
C ILE A 8 -19.18 40.23 -23.42
N PRO A 9 -19.96 40.22 -24.51
CA PRO A 9 -20.31 41.45 -25.22
C PRO A 9 -21.22 42.34 -24.36
N PRO A 10 -21.18 43.68 -24.54
CA PRO A 10 -21.84 44.63 -23.65
C PRO A 10 -23.38 44.54 -23.65
N GLN A 11 -23.98 43.88 -24.64
CA GLN A 11 -25.43 43.64 -24.71
C GLN A 11 -25.89 42.41 -23.89
N ARG A 12 -24.96 41.63 -23.32
CA ARG A 12 -25.27 40.46 -22.49
C ARG A 12 -24.94 40.73 -21.03
N ASN A 13 -25.86 40.35 -20.16
CA ASN A 13 -25.69 40.37 -18.70
C ASN A 13 -25.52 38.95 -18.11
N ASN A 14 -25.40 37.92 -18.95
CA ASN A 14 -25.19 36.54 -18.54
C ASN A 14 -24.17 35.82 -19.44
N ALA A 15 -23.51 34.81 -18.86
CA ALA A 15 -22.55 33.96 -19.54
C ALA A 15 -22.63 32.53 -19.00
N ILE A 16 -22.33 31.54 -19.86
CA ILE A 16 -22.21 30.14 -19.47
C ILE A 16 -20.75 29.75 -19.60
N VAL A 17 -20.11 29.44 -18.48
CA VAL A 17 -18.75 28.89 -18.45
C VAL A 17 -18.83 27.39 -18.70
N LYS A 18 -18.10 26.91 -19.71
CA LYS A 18 -18.08 25.50 -20.15
C LYS A 18 -16.74 24.85 -19.81
N ASN A 19 -16.65 23.53 -19.99
CA ASN A 19 -15.43 22.74 -19.79
C ASN A 19 -14.85 22.83 -18.37
N LEU A 20 -15.73 23.07 -17.39
CA LEU A 20 -15.38 22.94 -15.98
C LEU A 20 -15.22 21.46 -15.62
N LYS A 21 -14.20 21.15 -14.82
CA LYS A 21 -13.98 19.82 -14.27
C LYS A 21 -15.10 19.43 -13.33
N CYS A 22 -15.44 18.15 -13.32
CA CYS A 22 -16.49 17.60 -12.47
C CYS A 22 -16.10 17.68 -10.98
N GLY A 23 -17.09 17.87 -10.10
CA GLY A 23 -16.92 18.00 -8.64
C GLY A 23 -15.87 19.02 -8.17
N THR A 24 -15.48 19.97 -9.01
CA THR A 24 -14.37 20.90 -8.76
C THR A 24 -14.92 22.25 -8.30
N LYS A 25 -14.23 22.85 -7.32
CA LYS A 25 -14.55 24.17 -6.78
C LYS A 25 -13.88 25.25 -7.63
N TYR A 26 -14.65 26.24 -8.05
CA TYR A 26 -14.23 27.35 -8.88
C TYR A 26 -14.52 28.68 -8.18
N HIS A 27 -13.65 29.64 -8.46
CA HIS A 27 -13.71 31.01 -7.97
C HIS A 27 -13.90 31.91 -9.19
N PHE A 28 -14.94 32.75 -9.17
CA PHE A 28 -15.29 33.63 -10.28
C PHE A 28 -15.27 35.08 -9.82
N THR A 29 -14.62 35.93 -10.60
CA THR A 29 -14.69 37.39 -10.49
C THR A 29 -15.07 37.96 -11.85
N ILE A 30 -15.77 39.09 -11.84
CA ILE A 30 -16.23 39.78 -13.05
C ILE A 30 -15.59 41.15 -13.08
N THR A 31 -14.99 41.51 -14.22
CA THR A 31 -14.41 42.84 -14.41
C THR A 31 -15.01 43.49 -15.65
N ALA A 32 -15.48 44.73 -15.50
CA ALA A 32 -15.98 45.53 -16.62
C ALA A 32 -14.82 46.21 -17.37
N PHE A 33 -14.97 46.37 -18.68
CA PHE A 33 -14.01 47.09 -19.53
C PHE A 33 -14.75 48.10 -20.41
N ASN A 34 -14.23 49.33 -20.48
CA ASN A 34 -14.71 50.38 -21.37
C ASN A 34 -13.52 51.11 -22.04
N THR A 35 -13.78 52.19 -22.76
CA THR A 35 -12.73 52.96 -23.46
C THR A 35 -11.69 53.59 -22.53
N ALA A 36 -11.98 53.76 -21.24
CA ALA A 36 -11.03 54.24 -20.24
C ALA A 36 -10.16 53.11 -19.66
N GLY A 37 -10.56 51.85 -19.83
CA GLY A 37 -9.80 50.68 -19.40
C GLY A 37 -10.62 49.66 -18.62
N ARG A 38 -9.90 48.78 -17.91
CA ARG A 38 -10.45 47.72 -17.04
C ARG A 38 -10.77 48.31 -15.66
N GLY A 39 -11.97 48.06 -15.16
CA GLY A 39 -12.37 48.45 -13.80
C GLY A 39 -11.85 47.51 -12.72
N GLU A 40 -12.25 47.75 -11.47
CA GLU A 40 -11.98 46.82 -10.37
C GLU A 40 -12.78 45.52 -10.52
N PRO A 41 -12.24 44.36 -10.08
CA PRO A 41 -12.99 43.11 -10.03
C PRO A 41 -14.18 43.17 -9.07
N SER A 42 -15.22 42.41 -9.37
CA SER A 42 -16.33 42.16 -8.44
C SER A 42 -15.89 41.39 -7.20
N GLU A 43 -16.80 41.29 -6.21
CA GLU A 43 -16.68 40.27 -5.17
C GLU A 43 -16.58 38.86 -5.79
N GLU A 44 -15.82 38.00 -5.11
CA GLU A 44 -15.60 36.64 -5.55
C GLU A 44 -16.84 35.77 -5.31
N VAL A 45 -17.26 35.04 -6.34
CA VAL A 45 -18.31 34.03 -6.26
C VAL A 45 -17.68 32.65 -6.34
N ILE A 46 -17.99 31.83 -5.34
CA ILE A 46 -17.52 30.45 -5.26
C ILE A 46 -18.64 29.51 -5.71
N ALA A 47 -18.35 28.64 -6.67
CA ALA A 47 -19.27 27.59 -7.10
C ALA A 47 -18.56 26.24 -7.21
N LYS A 48 -19.31 25.15 -7.06
CA LYS A 48 -18.81 23.79 -7.24
C LYS A 48 -19.63 23.11 -8.33
N THR A 49 -18.97 22.47 -9.29
CA THR A 49 -19.67 21.61 -10.25
C THR A 49 -20.26 20.38 -9.55
N ASN A 50 -21.32 19.81 -10.12
CA ASN A 50 -21.94 18.60 -9.60
C ASN A 50 -20.96 17.42 -9.62
N GLY A 51 -21.25 16.42 -8.78
CA GLY A 51 -20.48 15.20 -8.63
C GLY A 51 -19.54 15.19 -7.42
N GLY A 52 -19.02 14.02 -7.11
CA GLY A 52 -18.20 13.74 -5.94
C GLY A 52 -17.12 12.70 -6.22
N ALA A 53 -16.28 12.46 -5.22
CA ALA A 53 -15.25 11.43 -5.29
C ALA A 53 -15.87 10.03 -5.47
N PRO A 54 -15.11 9.03 -5.95
CA PRO A 54 -15.61 7.67 -6.09
C PRO A 54 -16.06 7.12 -4.74
N GLN A 55 -16.98 6.15 -4.73
CA GLN A 55 -17.46 5.51 -3.52
C GLN A 55 -17.07 4.04 -3.55
N ALA A 56 -16.44 3.61 -2.46
CA ALA A 56 -15.95 2.26 -2.28
C ALA A 56 -17.12 1.26 -2.07
N PRO A 57 -17.09 0.10 -2.75
CA PRO A 57 -18.07 -0.97 -2.54
C PRO A 57 -17.82 -1.73 -1.24
N ASP A 58 -18.80 -2.53 -0.82
CA ASP A 58 -18.56 -3.54 0.21
C ASP A 58 -17.63 -4.66 -0.30
N ARG A 59 -16.90 -5.27 0.64
CA ARG A 59 -15.99 -6.40 0.36
C ARG A 59 -16.61 -7.50 -0.52
N ALA A 60 -17.87 -7.84 -0.24
CA ALA A 60 -18.58 -8.93 -0.93
C ALA A 60 -18.90 -8.61 -2.40
N ALA A 61 -19.13 -7.34 -2.72
CA ALA A 61 -19.32 -6.90 -4.11
C ALA A 61 -18.00 -6.80 -4.87
N LEU A 62 -16.92 -6.48 -4.14
CA LEU A 62 -15.59 -6.25 -4.71
C LEU A 62 -14.79 -7.53 -4.97
N LEU A 63 -14.75 -8.46 -4.02
CA LEU A 63 -13.76 -9.55 -4.00
C LEU A 63 -14.38 -10.92 -4.24
N ILE A 64 -13.78 -11.68 -5.16
CA ILE A 64 -13.99 -13.12 -5.31
C ILE A 64 -12.67 -13.83 -4.99
N VAL A 65 -12.63 -14.57 -3.89
CA VAL A 65 -11.40 -15.12 -3.36
C VAL A 65 -11.16 -16.56 -3.82
N ASN A 66 -9.92 -16.88 -4.16
CA ASN A 66 -9.44 -18.23 -4.48
C ASN A 66 -8.29 -18.63 -3.53
N SER A 67 -7.64 -19.77 -3.77
CA SER A 67 -6.52 -20.24 -2.95
C SER A 67 -5.22 -19.50 -3.25
N THR A 68 -4.95 -19.12 -4.50
CA THR A 68 -3.70 -18.44 -4.89
C THR A 68 -3.90 -17.07 -5.52
N PHE A 69 -5.14 -16.62 -5.66
CA PHE A 69 -5.46 -15.32 -6.23
C PHE A 69 -6.78 -14.76 -5.67
N VAL A 70 -7.03 -13.48 -5.93
CA VAL A 70 -8.32 -12.83 -5.73
C VAL A 70 -8.70 -12.04 -6.98
N THR A 71 -9.94 -12.19 -7.44
CA THR A 71 -10.50 -11.34 -8.49
C THR A 71 -11.13 -10.11 -7.84
N ILE A 72 -10.78 -8.95 -8.37
CA ILE A 72 -11.22 -7.63 -7.89
C ILE A 72 -12.13 -7.02 -8.95
N ARG A 73 -13.39 -6.76 -8.61
CA ARG A 73 -14.40 -6.18 -9.50
C ARG A 73 -14.37 -4.66 -9.45
N LEU A 74 -13.60 -4.04 -10.33
CA LEU A 74 -13.46 -2.58 -10.40
C LEU A 74 -14.80 -1.89 -10.74
N SER A 75 -15.65 -2.56 -11.52
CA SER A 75 -17.00 -2.07 -11.87
C SER A 75 -17.97 -1.98 -10.68
N SER A 76 -17.60 -2.48 -9.50
CA SER A 76 -18.42 -2.35 -8.29
C SER A 76 -18.29 -0.99 -7.61
N TRP A 77 -17.27 -0.19 -7.96
CA TRP A 77 -17.13 1.18 -7.48
C TRP A 77 -18.18 2.09 -8.13
N ILE A 78 -18.73 3.01 -7.32
CA ILE A 78 -19.66 4.04 -7.81
C ILE A 78 -18.84 5.30 -8.06
N ASP A 79 -19.02 5.96 -9.20
CA ASP A 79 -18.18 7.08 -9.64
C ASP A 79 -18.54 8.42 -8.96
N GLY A 80 -19.65 8.49 -8.24
CA GLY A 80 -20.11 9.73 -7.59
C GLY A 80 -20.57 10.81 -8.59
N GLY A 81 -20.88 10.45 -9.84
CA GLY A 81 -21.26 11.38 -10.90
C GLY A 81 -20.09 12.00 -11.66
N CYS A 82 -18.84 11.65 -11.32
CA CYS A 82 -17.65 12.02 -12.08
C CYS A 82 -16.90 10.75 -12.49
N PRO A 83 -16.64 10.50 -13.79
CA PRO A 83 -16.03 9.27 -14.25
C PRO A 83 -14.72 8.94 -13.52
N ILE A 84 -14.61 7.70 -13.02
CA ILE A 84 -13.36 7.21 -12.44
C ILE A 84 -12.29 7.21 -13.53
N LEU A 85 -11.11 7.74 -13.25
CA LEU A 85 -9.99 7.88 -14.18
C LEU A 85 -9.03 6.70 -14.10
N TYR A 86 -8.70 6.26 -12.88
CA TYR A 86 -7.84 5.10 -12.64
C TYR A 86 -7.98 4.59 -11.20
N PHE A 87 -7.46 3.38 -10.98
CA PHE A 87 -7.31 2.77 -9.67
C PHE A 87 -5.85 2.50 -9.32
N GLU A 88 -5.54 2.58 -8.03
CA GLU A 88 -4.32 2.04 -7.42
C GLU A 88 -4.68 0.86 -6.52
N ILE A 89 -3.84 -0.17 -6.53
CA ILE A 89 -4.00 -1.37 -5.70
C ILE A 89 -2.68 -1.67 -5.00
N ARG A 90 -2.75 -1.77 -3.68
CA ARG A 90 -1.67 -2.23 -2.81
C ARG A 90 -2.19 -3.36 -1.94
N TYR A 91 -1.32 -4.28 -1.57
CA TYR A 91 -1.68 -5.40 -0.72
C TYR A 91 -0.51 -5.82 0.16
N LYS A 92 -0.80 -6.54 1.24
CA LYS A 92 0.22 -7.18 2.07
C LYS A 92 -0.36 -8.37 2.79
N SER A 93 0.47 -9.37 3.08
CA SER A 93 0.08 -10.39 4.04
C SER A 93 -0.10 -9.76 5.43
N LYS A 94 -1.01 -10.28 6.25
CA LYS A 94 -1.19 -9.82 7.64
C LYS A 94 0.08 -9.94 8.49
N MET A 95 1.02 -10.80 8.11
CA MET A 95 2.31 -10.96 8.79
C MET A 95 3.36 -9.94 8.33
N GLN A 96 3.12 -9.28 7.19
CA GLN A 96 4.02 -8.28 6.62
C GLN A 96 3.62 -6.88 7.09
N LYS A 97 4.63 -6.02 7.30
CA LYS A 97 4.41 -4.62 7.68
C LYS A 97 4.23 -3.72 6.45
N GLU A 98 5.12 -3.90 5.48
CA GLU A 98 5.18 -3.09 4.26
C GLU A 98 4.13 -3.49 3.24
N TRP A 99 3.62 -2.49 2.53
CA TRP A 99 2.69 -2.67 1.43
C TRP A 99 3.42 -3.00 0.13
N ILE A 100 2.87 -3.92 -0.65
CA ILE A 100 3.30 -4.27 -1.99
C ILE A 100 2.40 -3.52 -2.98
N LEU A 101 3.00 -2.73 -3.89
CA LEU A 101 2.26 -2.09 -4.97
C LEU A 101 1.99 -3.11 -6.09
N GLN A 102 0.72 -3.40 -6.35
CA GLN A 102 0.32 -4.25 -7.48
C GLN A 102 0.24 -3.43 -8.76
N SER A 103 -0.43 -2.28 -8.72
CA SER A 103 -0.54 -1.35 -9.85
C SER A 103 -0.97 0.02 -9.35
N SER A 104 -0.51 1.08 -10.01
CA SER A 104 -0.85 2.47 -9.70
C SER A 104 -1.68 3.16 -10.79
N ASN A 105 -2.04 2.46 -11.87
CA ASN A 105 -2.78 3.07 -12.97
C ASN A 105 -3.63 2.05 -13.73
N ILE A 106 -4.60 1.46 -13.04
CA ILE A 106 -5.54 0.54 -13.67
C ILE A 106 -6.67 1.35 -14.30
N ALA A 107 -6.86 1.21 -15.61
CA ALA A 107 -7.92 1.90 -16.33
C ALA A 107 -9.32 1.37 -15.96
N PRO A 108 -10.33 2.24 -15.82
CA PRO A 108 -11.70 1.88 -15.45
C PRO A 108 -12.41 1.03 -16.52
N ALA A 109 -11.91 1.05 -17.77
CA ALA A 109 -12.42 0.21 -18.85
C ALA A 109 -12.25 -1.30 -18.54
N GLN A 110 -11.35 -1.66 -17.63
CA GLN A 110 -11.24 -3.01 -17.10
C GLN A 110 -12.32 -3.21 -16.04
N ALA A 111 -13.31 -4.07 -16.32
CA ALA A 111 -14.35 -4.39 -15.32
C ALA A 111 -13.80 -5.14 -14.11
N THR A 112 -12.71 -5.90 -14.30
CA THR A 112 -12.07 -6.73 -13.28
C THR A 112 -10.56 -6.75 -13.42
N THR A 113 -9.86 -6.93 -12.32
CA THR A 113 -8.42 -7.23 -12.27
C THR A 113 -8.14 -8.41 -11.33
N ILE A 114 -6.97 -9.05 -11.46
CA ILE A 114 -6.58 -10.22 -10.66
C ILE A 114 -5.33 -9.85 -9.88
N LEU A 115 -5.37 -10.11 -8.57
CA LEU A 115 -4.19 -10.15 -7.72
C LEU A 115 -3.78 -11.62 -7.54
N SER A 116 -2.66 -12.00 -8.15
CA SER A 116 -2.14 -13.37 -8.22
C SER A 116 -1.04 -13.64 -7.19
N ASP A 117 -0.49 -14.86 -7.23
CA ASP A 117 0.71 -15.27 -6.48
C ASP A 117 0.56 -15.13 -4.95
N LEU A 118 -0.68 -15.27 -4.49
CA LEU A 118 -1.02 -15.29 -3.07
C LEU A 118 -0.76 -16.68 -2.49
N THR A 119 -0.38 -16.70 -1.21
CA THR A 119 -0.18 -17.94 -0.47
C THR A 119 -1.53 -18.50 -0.05
N PRO A 120 -1.83 -19.80 -0.27
CA PRO A 120 -3.05 -20.44 0.22
C PRO A 120 -3.23 -20.34 1.72
N GLY A 121 -4.49 -20.27 2.16
CA GLY A 121 -4.87 -20.21 3.57
C GLY A 121 -4.26 -19.03 4.34
N THR A 122 -4.01 -17.90 3.68
CA THR A 122 -3.30 -16.76 4.26
C THR A 122 -4.19 -15.52 4.28
N TRP A 123 -4.12 -14.77 5.37
CA TRP A 123 -4.81 -13.49 5.51
C TRP A 123 -4.01 -12.34 4.89
N TYR A 124 -4.71 -11.44 4.21
CA TYR A 124 -4.18 -10.28 3.52
C TYR A 124 -4.97 -9.02 3.85
N ASP A 125 -4.27 -7.90 3.81
CA ASP A 125 -4.85 -6.56 3.68
C ASP A 125 -4.73 -6.10 2.22
N LEU A 126 -5.81 -5.50 1.73
CA LEU A 126 -5.90 -4.88 0.42
C LEU A 126 -6.25 -3.41 0.60
N LEU A 127 -5.43 -2.51 0.07
CA LEU A 127 -5.67 -1.08 0.01
C LEU A 127 -5.95 -0.70 -1.44
N MET A 128 -7.12 -0.15 -1.70
CA MET A 128 -7.51 0.32 -3.02
C MET A 128 -7.84 1.80 -2.99
N THR A 129 -7.36 2.52 -4.00
CA THR A 129 -7.66 3.95 -4.17
C THR A 129 -8.22 4.19 -5.56
N ALA A 130 -9.39 4.80 -5.66
CA ALA A 130 -9.99 5.22 -6.92
C ALA A 130 -9.92 6.74 -7.06
N HIS A 131 -9.63 7.22 -8.27
CA HIS A 131 -9.43 8.65 -8.55
C HIS A 131 -10.40 9.16 -9.62
N ASN A 132 -10.98 10.33 -9.41
CA ASN A 132 -11.71 11.10 -10.42
C ASN A 132 -11.43 12.61 -10.29
N ASP A 133 -12.06 13.44 -11.14
CA ASP A 133 -11.87 14.90 -11.12
C ASP A 133 -12.33 15.56 -9.81
N ALA A 134 -13.24 14.92 -9.06
CA ALA A 134 -13.75 15.45 -7.80
C ALA A 134 -12.89 15.07 -6.59
N GLY A 135 -11.94 14.16 -6.76
CA GLY A 135 -11.02 13.70 -5.71
C GLY A 135 -10.72 12.20 -5.79
N SER A 136 -10.26 11.64 -4.68
CA SER A 136 -9.97 10.23 -4.54
C SER A 136 -10.67 9.62 -3.33
N THR A 137 -10.85 8.31 -3.35
CA THR A 137 -11.35 7.55 -2.20
C THR A 137 -10.52 6.30 -2.02
N GLU A 138 -10.01 6.15 -0.80
CA GLU A 138 -9.18 5.05 -0.36
C GLU A 138 -9.99 4.13 0.55
N ALA A 139 -9.89 2.82 0.34
CA ALA A 139 -10.60 1.81 1.11
C ALA A 139 -9.73 0.60 1.39
N GLU A 140 -9.79 0.13 2.63
CA GLU A 140 -9.09 -1.08 3.10
C GLU A 140 -10.04 -2.26 3.22
N TYR A 141 -9.59 -3.42 2.73
CA TYR A 141 -10.32 -4.68 2.80
C TYR A 141 -9.44 -5.77 3.39
N VAL A 142 -10.00 -6.54 4.31
CA VAL A 142 -9.35 -7.74 4.86
C VAL A 142 -9.91 -8.96 4.17
N PHE A 143 -9.07 -9.87 3.69
CA PHE A 143 -9.52 -11.14 3.12
C PHE A 143 -8.55 -12.27 3.41
N SER A 144 -9.02 -13.51 3.25
CA SER A 144 -8.18 -14.70 3.34
C SER A 144 -8.31 -15.54 2.09
N THR A 145 -7.21 -15.99 1.53
CA THR A 145 -7.23 -17.02 0.49
C THR A 145 -7.77 -18.34 1.03
N LEU A 146 -8.34 -19.15 0.15
CA LEU A 146 -8.77 -20.50 0.50
C LEU A 146 -7.55 -21.39 0.76
N THR A 147 -7.71 -22.43 1.56
CA THR A 147 -6.70 -23.48 1.68
C THR A 147 -6.51 -24.20 0.34
N PRO A 148 -5.44 -25.01 0.15
CA PRO A 148 -5.30 -25.84 -1.04
C PRO A 148 -6.48 -26.80 -1.28
N SER A 149 -7.19 -27.19 -0.21
CA SER A 149 -8.42 -27.98 -0.27
C SER A 149 -9.70 -27.18 -0.54
N GLY A 150 -9.59 -25.85 -0.71
CA GLY A 150 -10.74 -24.97 -0.94
C GLY A 150 -11.51 -24.56 0.32
N ALA A 151 -11.02 -24.88 1.51
CA ALA A 151 -11.67 -24.51 2.77
C ALA A 151 -11.37 -23.05 3.17
N THR A 152 -12.26 -22.48 3.97
CA THR A 152 -12.04 -21.16 4.60
C THR A 152 -11.09 -21.28 5.79
N VAL A 153 -10.34 -20.23 6.09
CA VAL A 153 -9.47 -20.18 7.28
C VAL A 153 -10.18 -19.54 8.47
N PRO A 154 -9.80 -19.91 9.72
CA PRO A 154 -10.33 -19.30 10.92
C PRO A 154 -10.09 -17.78 10.99
N PRO A 155 -10.98 -17.02 11.65
CA PRO A 155 -10.80 -15.58 11.87
C PRO A 155 -9.49 -15.24 12.58
N LEU A 156 -8.86 -14.13 12.22
CA LEU A 156 -7.57 -13.67 12.77
C LEU A 156 -7.48 -13.64 14.31
N ALA A 157 -8.60 -13.46 15.01
CA ALA A 157 -8.65 -13.47 16.48
C ALA A 157 -8.15 -14.79 17.10
N SER A 158 -8.23 -15.91 16.38
CA SER A 158 -7.71 -17.21 16.86
C SER A 158 -6.20 -17.38 16.65
N ILE A 159 -5.51 -16.44 16.00
CA ILE A 159 -4.09 -16.56 15.60
C ILE A 159 -3.16 -15.77 16.54
N SER A 160 -3.70 -14.89 17.40
CA SER A 160 -2.91 -14.07 18.34
C SER A 160 -2.22 -14.85 19.47
N SER A 161 -2.45 -16.17 19.60
CA SER A 161 -1.86 -16.99 20.66
C SER A 161 -0.52 -17.65 20.32
N SER A 162 0.04 -17.44 19.13
CA SER A 162 1.24 -18.17 18.68
C SER A 162 2.23 -17.31 17.87
N SER A 163 2.58 -16.14 18.39
CA SER A 163 3.82 -15.43 18.03
C SER A 163 4.63 -15.27 19.32
N SER A 164 5.68 -16.02 19.63
CA SER A 164 6.98 -15.99 18.96
C SER A 164 7.89 -17.07 19.59
N THR A 165 7.86 -18.33 19.12
CA THR A 165 8.70 -19.40 19.70
C THR A 165 10.13 -19.43 19.14
N ALA A 166 10.42 -18.67 18.08
CA ALA A 166 11.76 -18.66 17.48
C ALA A 166 12.76 -17.69 18.14
N PHE A 167 12.29 -16.66 18.87
CA PHE A 167 13.17 -15.64 19.47
C PHE A 167 13.35 -15.76 21.00
N SER A 168 12.58 -16.62 21.67
CA SER A 168 12.63 -16.78 23.13
C SER A 168 13.76 -17.70 23.61
N ILE A 169 14.23 -18.64 22.78
CA ILE A 169 15.29 -19.59 23.17
C ILE A 169 16.62 -18.86 23.44
N MET A 170 16.85 -17.70 22.83
CA MET A 170 18.09 -16.93 22.99
C MET A 170 18.12 -16.07 24.27
N ARG A 171 17.00 -15.95 25.01
CA ARG A 171 16.90 -15.12 26.22
C ARG A 171 16.85 -15.91 27.53
N ASP A 172 16.84 -17.24 27.48
CA ASP A 172 16.87 -18.06 28.69
C ASP A 172 18.33 -18.25 29.16
N PRO A 173 18.75 -17.65 30.30
CA PRO A 173 20.10 -17.83 30.81
C PRO A 173 20.41 -19.29 31.17
N ALA A 174 19.41 -20.14 31.41
CA ALA A 174 19.61 -21.56 31.67
C ALA A 174 20.09 -22.35 30.44
N VAL A 175 19.81 -21.85 29.22
CA VAL A 175 20.20 -22.50 27.95
C VAL A 175 21.41 -21.81 27.32
N PHE A 176 21.50 -20.49 27.43
CA PHE A 176 22.59 -19.70 26.84
C PHE A 176 23.95 -19.99 27.51
N VAL A 177 23.98 -20.02 28.85
CA VAL A 177 25.22 -20.22 29.62
C VAL A 177 25.91 -21.56 29.31
N PRO A 178 25.23 -22.73 29.34
CA PRO A 178 25.90 -24.00 29.06
C PRO A 178 26.42 -24.12 27.61
N ILE A 179 25.73 -23.52 26.63
CA ILE A 179 26.17 -23.52 25.23
C ILE A 179 27.46 -22.69 25.06
N VAL A 180 27.50 -21.49 25.64
CA VAL A 180 28.69 -20.64 25.61
C VAL A 180 29.86 -21.32 26.35
N CYS A 181 29.61 -21.93 27.51
CA CYS A 181 30.62 -22.70 28.24
C CYS A 181 31.18 -23.85 27.39
N ALA A 182 30.33 -24.61 26.69
CA ALA A 182 30.78 -25.70 25.82
C ALA A 182 31.68 -25.20 24.68
N ILE A 183 31.32 -24.09 24.05
CA ILE A 183 32.12 -23.48 22.97
C ILE A 183 33.48 -23.02 23.51
N VAL A 184 33.52 -22.35 24.66
CA VAL A 184 34.78 -21.92 25.30
C VAL A 184 35.67 -23.11 25.64
N VAL A 185 35.11 -24.19 26.19
CA VAL A 185 35.87 -25.41 26.51
C VAL A 185 36.46 -26.03 25.25
N VAL A 186 35.69 -26.13 24.16
CA VAL A 186 36.18 -26.67 22.89
C VAL A 186 37.32 -25.81 22.33
N VAL A 187 37.20 -24.48 22.38
CA VAL A 187 38.25 -23.56 21.91
C VAL A 187 39.52 -23.69 22.76
N VAL A 188 39.39 -23.81 24.09
CA VAL A 188 40.55 -24.00 24.96
C VAL A 188 41.25 -25.33 24.65
N ILE A 189 40.48 -26.42 24.48
CA ILE A 189 41.03 -27.73 24.14
C ILE A 189 41.77 -27.68 22.79
N THR A 190 41.19 -27.07 21.76
CA THR A 190 41.84 -26.98 20.45
C THR A 190 43.12 -26.16 20.49
N VAL A 191 43.14 -25.06 21.25
CA VAL A 191 44.35 -24.25 21.45
C VAL A 191 45.42 -25.02 22.21
N VAL A 192 45.07 -25.73 23.29
CA VAL A 192 46.03 -26.53 24.06
C VAL A 192 46.61 -27.66 23.20
N VAL A 193 45.77 -28.37 22.44
CA VAL A 193 46.23 -29.41 21.51
C VAL A 193 47.16 -28.81 20.46
N ALA A 194 46.81 -27.66 19.87
CA ALA A 194 47.66 -26.98 18.90
C ALA A 194 49.02 -26.60 19.50
N VAL A 195 49.04 -26.04 20.72
CA VAL A 195 50.28 -25.69 21.43
C VAL A 195 51.13 -26.94 21.71
N VAL A 196 50.53 -28.03 22.20
CA VAL A 196 51.26 -29.29 22.45
C VAL A 196 51.84 -29.86 21.15
N VAL A 197 51.10 -29.81 20.05
CA VAL A 197 51.59 -30.25 18.73
C VAL A 197 52.75 -29.38 18.26
N VAL A 198 52.67 -28.06 18.44
CA VAL A 198 53.76 -27.13 18.08
C VAL A 198 55.00 -27.36 18.94
N LEU A 199 54.84 -27.56 20.26
CA LEU A 199 55.95 -27.83 21.16
C LEU A 199 56.62 -29.18 20.87
N ARG A 200 55.84 -30.24 20.61
CA ARG A 200 56.39 -31.55 20.17
C ARG A 200 57.14 -31.47 18.84
N ARG A 201 56.65 -30.67 17.89
CA ARG A 201 57.38 -30.41 16.64
C ARG A 201 58.71 -29.68 16.89
N LYS A 202 58.75 -28.77 17.87
CA LYS A 202 59.96 -28.03 18.23
C LYS A 202 61.03 -28.93 18.85
N ASP A 203 60.64 -29.85 19.74
CA ASP A 203 61.56 -30.82 20.35
C ASP A 203 62.15 -31.77 19.29
N SER A 204 61.35 -32.21 18.33
CA SER A 204 61.83 -33.07 17.22
C SER A 204 62.83 -32.38 16.28
N THR A 205 62.82 -31.04 16.21
CA THR A 205 63.77 -30.26 15.42
C THR A 205 65.04 -29.89 16.18
N SER A 206 65.08 -29.97 17.51
CA SER A 206 66.27 -29.71 18.31
C SER A 206 67.21 -30.90 18.45
N GLU A 207 66.77 -32.13 18.14
CA GLU A 207 67.61 -33.34 18.14
C GLU A 207 68.41 -33.55 16.82
N CYS A 208 68.23 -32.70 15.80
CA CYS A 208 68.95 -32.79 14.52
C CYS A 208 70.02 -31.70 14.30
N ARG A 209 70.57 -31.10 15.36
CA ARG A 209 71.69 -30.15 15.22
C ARG A 209 72.83 -30.43 16.19
#